data_AF-F0Q9E7-F1
#
_entry.id   AF-F0Q9E7-F1
#
_cell.length_a   1.000
_cell.length_b   1.000
_cell.length_c   1.000
_cell.angle_alpha   90.00
_cell.angle_beta   90.00
_cell.angle_gamma   90.00
#
_symmetry.space_group_name_H-M   'P 1'
#
loop_
_entity.id
_entity.type
_entity.pdbx_description
1 polymer ?
#
loop_
_entity_poly.entity_id
_entity_poly.type
_entity_poly.pdbx_seq_one_letter_code
_entity_poly.pdbx_strand_id
1 'polypeptide(L)'
;MPPPGQSMEPLSARIPSDLYLWLARLPVEGATTNSDKLRVLLGQLKRQHDGGMDYPTAHAWARDITATARNALVRAEAETSRHSEVLELLLEHVTSSLAMVISHAPHTAADAARLEDMLVRRAFALAAGLLRQAATTDAEAYDPGVVRRHMAAAVELASSIHQKGE
;
A
#
# COMPACT_ATOMS: atom_id res chain seq x y z
N MET A 1 38.46 4.61 7.32
CA MET A 1 38.32 5.86 6.53
C MET A 1 36.84 6.18 6.47
N PRO A 2 36.35 7.28 7.07
CA PRO A 2 34.94 7.65 6.99
C PRO A 2 34.57 7.95 5.52
N PRO A 3 33.33 7.68 5.10
CA PRO A 3 32.90 7.95 3.72
C PRO A 3 33.00 9.46 3.42
N PRO A 4 33.31 9.87 2.18
CA PRO A 4 33.37 11.27 1.79
C PRO A 4 32.02 11.94 2.10
N GLY A 5 32.07 13.04 2.86
CA GLY A 5 30.88 13.81 3.20
C GLY A 5 30.19 14.29 1.93
N GLN A 6 28.91 14.00 1.79
CA GLN A 6 28.09 14.52 0.69
C GLN A 6 28.19 16.05 0.68
N SER A 7 28.68 16.64 -0.43
CA SER A 7 28.66 18.09 -0.58
C SER A 7 27.22 18.55 -0.74
N MET A 8 26.86 19.61 0.00
CA MET A 8 25.54 20.23 -0.06
C MET A 8 25.58 21.37 -1.06
N GLU A 9 24.90 21.22 -2.20
CA GLU A 9 24.79 22.27 -3.21
C GLU A 9 23.57 23.17 -2.94
N PRO A 10 23.70 24.51 -3.05
CA PRO A 10 22.57 25.41 -2.85
C PRO A 10 21.58 25.33 -4.00
N LEU A 11 20.31 25.03 -3.69
CA LEU A 11 19.21 25.07 -4.64
C LEU A 11 18.42 26.39 -4.48
N SER A 12 18.47 27.26 -5.49
CA SER A 12 17.62 28.46 -5.55
C SER A 12 16.46 28.23 -6.50
N ALA A 13 15.24 28.19 -5.97
CA ALA A 13 14.01 27.98 -6.74
C ALA A 13 12.87 28.85 -6.18
N ARG A 14 11.95 29.26 -7.06
CA ARG A 14 10.69 29.91 -6.68
C ARG A 14 9.58 28.87 -6.68
N ILE A 15 8.80 28.82 -5.61
CA ILE A 15 7.61 27.98 -5.51
C ILE A 15 6.38 28.85 -5.19
N PRO A 16 5.18 28.44 -5.62
CA PRO A 16 3.92 29.05 -5.22
C PRO A 16 3.79 29.20 -3.69
N SER A 17 3.16 30.30 -3.25
CA SER A 17 3.07 30.65 -1.82
C SER A 17 2.25 29.64 -1.01
N ASP A 18 1.22 29.05 -1.61
CA ASP A 18 0.41 27.98 -1.00
C ASP A 18 1.25 26.72 -0.73
N LEU A 19 2.11 26.31 -1.68
CA LEU A 19 3.02 25.18 -1.49
C LEU A 19 4.08 25.45 -0.42
N TYR A 20 4.62 26.67 -0.36
CA TYR A 20 5.55 27.06 0.71
C TYR A 20 4.89 26.96 2.09
N LEU A 21 3.68 27.51 2.24
CA LEU A 21 2.92 27.47 3.49
C LEU A 21 2.52 26.05 3.89
N TRP A 22 2.17 25.21 2.90
CA TRP A 22 1.91 23.79 3.13
C TRP A 22 3.16 23.07 3.63
N LEU A 23 4.31 23.22 2.95
CA LEU A 23 5.58 22.61 3.34
C LEU A 23 6.02 23.02 4.75
N ALA A 24 5.81 24.30 5.11
CA ALA A 24 6.12 24.81 6.44
C ALA A 24 5.32 24.08 7.54
N ARG A 25 4.07 23.69 7.26
CA ARG A 25 3.20 22.97 8.19
C ARG A 25 3.32 21.45 8.10
N LEU A 26 3.88 20.92 7.02
CA LEU A 26 3.98 19.47 6.81
C LEU A 26 4.87 18.84 7.87
N PRO A 27 4.37 17.90 8.71
CA PRO A 27 5.23 17.12 9.58
C PRO A 27 6.01 16.12 8.74
N VAL A 28 7.34 16.14 8.87
CA VAL A 28 8.24 15.19 8.21
C VAL A 28 9.17 14.65 9.27
N GLU A 29 9.19 13.33 9.43
CA GLU A 29 10.03 12.67 10.44
C GLU A 29 11.51 12.98 10.22
N GLY A 30 12.21 13.37 11.29
CA GLY A 30 13.63 13.73 11.22
C GLY A 30 13.92 15.07 10.55
N ALA A 31 12.91 15.90 10.24
CA ALA A 31 13.11 17.20 9.58
C ALA A 31 12.35 18.34 10.27
N THR A 32 13.09 19.35 10.72
CA THR A 32 12.52 20.51 11.44
C THR A 32 12.43 21.74 10.54
N THR A 33 13.46 22.02 9.73
CA THR A 33 13.47 23.20 8.85
C THR A 33 12.89 22.89 7.47
N ASN A 34 12.42 23.92 6.74
CA ASN A 34 11.95 23.74 5.36
C ASN A 34 13.03 23.14 4.44
N SER A 35 14.29 23.50 4.65
CA SER A 35 15.43 22.92 3.93
C SER A 35 15.62 21.43 4.25
N ASP A 36 15.42 21.02 5.52
CA ASP A 36 15.48 19.61 5.90
C ASP A 36 14.33 18.82 5.29
N LYS A 37 13.12 19.39 5.31
CA LYS A 37 11.94 18.77 4.70
C LYS A 37 12.15 18.57 3.20
N LEU A 38 12.66 19.58 2.49
CA LEU A 38 13.01 19.45 1.08
C LEU A 38 14.05 18.35 0.85
N ARG A 39 15.09 18.26 1.68
CA ARG A 39 16.10 17.21 1.56
C ARG A 39 15.51 15.81 1.72
N VAL A 40 14.67 15.61 2.75
CA VAL A 40 14.01 14.32 3.00
C VAL A 40 13.06 13.96 1.86
N LEU A 41 12.21 14.89 1.45
CA LEU A 41 11.22 14.68 0.38
C LEU A 41 11.88 14.44 -0.98
N LEU A 42 12.92 15.21 -1.33
CA LEU A 42 13.69 14.98 -2.55
C LEU A 42 14.46 13.66 -2.49
N GLY A 43 14.96 13.26 -1.32
CA GLY A 43 15.57 11.95 -1.11
C GLY A 43 14.57 10.82 -1.32
N GLN A 44 13.33 10.97 -0.83
CA GLN A 44 12.24 10.03 -1.09
C GLN A 44 11.89 9.99 -2.58
N LEU A 45 11.72 11.14 -3.23
CA LEU A 45 11.43 11.25 -4.66
C LEU A 45 12.55 10.64 -5.52
N LYS A 46 13.81 10.86 -5.14
CA LYS A 46 14.96 10.24 -5.81
C LYS A 46 14.95 8.72 -5.66
N ARG A 47 14.67 8.19 -4.46
CA ARG A 47 14.53 6.74 -4.25
C ARG A 47 13.38 6.14 -5.08
N GLN A 48 12.28 6.87 -5.24
CA GLN A 48 11.19 6.48 -6.14
C GLN A 48 11.65 6.46 -7.60
N HIS A 49 12.33 7.52 -8.03
CA HIS A 49 12.78 7.69 -9.42
C HIS A 49 13.87 6.70 -9.83
N ASP A 50 14.81 6.40 -8.93
CA ASP A 50 15.92 5.47 -9.22
C ASP A 50 15.46 4.01 -9.38
N GLY A 51 14.15 3.73 -9.21
CA GLY A 51 13.49 2.57 -9.83
C GLY A 51 13.96 1.19 -9.38
N GLY A 52 14.65 1.11 -8.24
CA GLY A 52 15.18 -0.13 -7.68
C GLY A 52 14.90 -0.25 -6.19
N MET A 53 13.72 0.17 -5.74
CA MET A 53 13.35 -0.05 -4.34
C MET A 53 13.29 -1.55 -4.11
N ASP A 54 14.11 -2.07 -3.21
CA ASP A 54 13.93 -3.42 -2.71
C ASP A 54 12.54 -3.54 -2.05
N TYR A 55 12.06 -4.77 -1.92
CA TYR A 55 10.72 -5.00 -1.41
C TYR A 55 10.46 -4.34 -0.04
N PRO A 56 11.36 -4.40 0.96
CA PRO A 56 11.15 -3.71 2.24
C PRO A 56 10.99 -2.18 2.10
N THR A 57 11.81 -1.53 1.26
CA THR A 57 11.70 -0.09 1.02
C THR A 57 10.41 0.26 0.29
N ALA A 58 10.05 -0.52 -0.73
CA ALA A 58 8.80 -0.35 -1.46
C ALA A 58 7.57 -0.56 -0.56
N HIS A 59 7.66 -1.48 0.40
CA HIS A 59 6.60 -1.76 1.35
C HIS A 59 6.42 -0.63 2.38
N ALA A 60 7.52 -0.10 2.91
CA ALA A 60 7.46 1.08 3.79
C ALA A 60 6.82 2.27 3.06
N TRP A 61 7.22 2.51 1.80
CA TRP A 61 6.62 3.56 1.00
C TRP A 61 5.13 3.33 0.67
N ALA A 62 4.76 2.11 0.31
CA ALA A 62 3.35 1.76 0.08
C ALA A 62 2.50 1.93 1.36
N ARG A 63 3.08 1.67 2.54
CA ARG A 63 2.43 1.96 3.82
C ARG A 63 2.18 3.45 3.98
N ASP A 64 3.15 4.30 3.67
CA ASP A 64 3.00 5.75 3.76
C ASP A 64 1.87 6.27 2.86
N ILE A 65 1.75 5.75 1.63
CA ILE A 65 0.64 6.07 0.71
C ILE A 65 -0.71 5.73 1.35
N THR A 66 -0.81 4.55 1.97
CA THR A 66 -2.05 4.08 2.61
C THR A 66 -2.28 4.62 4.02
N ALA A 67 -1.33 5.37 4.59
CA ALA A 67 -1.33 5.76 6.00
C ALA A 67 -2.54 6.62 6.37
N THR A 68 -2.95 7.54 5.48
CA THR A 68 -4.13 8.39 5.72
C THR A 68 -5.40 7.55 5.87
N ALA A 69 -5.60 6.55 5.01
CA ALA A 69 -6.75 5.66 5.08
C ALA A 69 -6.72 4.79 6.33
N ARG A 70 -5.54 4.24 6.68
CA ARG A 70 -5.36 3.46 7.92
C ARG A 70 -5.64 4.28 9.17
N ASN A 71 -5.12 5.50 9.25
CA ASN A 71 -5.35 6.39 10.39
C ASN A 71 -6.83 6.81 10.49
N ALA A 72 -7.49 7.03 9.36
CA ALA A 72 -8.93 7.30 9.34
C ALA A 72 -9.74 6.09 9.82
N LEU A 73 -9.35 4.87 9.43
CA LEU A 73 -9.96 3.63 9.92
C LEU A 73 -9.79 3.49 11.43
N VAL A 74 -8.57 3.58 11.96
CA VAL A 74 -8.30 3.49 13.41
C VAL A 74 -9.15 4.47 14.20
N ARG A 75 -9.32 5.71 13.72
CA ARG A 75 -10.21 6.68 14.35
C ARG A 75 -11.67 6.22 14.33
N ALA A 76 -12.17 5.77 13.17
CA ALA A 76 -13.54 5.30 13.05
C ALA A 76 -13.81 4.08 13.95
N GLU A 77 -12.84 3.18 14.10
CA GLU A 77 -12.94 2.03 15.00
C GLU A 77 -12.96 2.46 16.47
N ALA A 78 -12.12 3.42 16.86
CA ALA A 78 -12.12 3.99 18.21
C ALA A 78 -13.45 4.70 18.55
N GLU A 79 -14.06 5.40 17.59
CA GLU A 79 -15.34 6.10 17.76
C GLU A 79 -16.53 5.13 17.85
N THR A 80 -16.48 4.00 17.14
CA THR A 80 -17.60 3.04 17.03
C THR A 80 -17.44 1.79 17.90
N SER A 81 -16.29 1.59 18.54
CA SER A 81 -15.91 0.35 19.25
C SER A 81 -16.11 -0.91 18.40
N ARG A 82 -16.00 -0.77 17.07
CA ARG A 82 -16.15 -1.84 16.09
C ARG A 82 -14.88 -1.95 15.29
N HIS A 83 -14.36 -3.16 15.16
CA HIS A 83 -13.21 -3.46 14.34
C HIS A 83 -13.65 -4.09 13.01
N SER A 84 -12.95 -3.78 11.92
CA SER A 84 -13.29 -4.27 10.58
C SER A 84 -12.14 -5.06 9.96
N GLU A 85 -12.07 -6.35 10.28
CA GLU A 85 -11.14 -7.33 9.70
C GLU A 85 -11.12 -7.30 8.16
N VAL A 86 -12.29 -7.09 7.52
CA VAL A 86 -12.37 -6.98 6.05
C VAL A 86 -11.58 -5.78 5.53
N LEU A 87 -11.64 -4.63 6.20
CA LEU A 87 -10.92 -3.43 5.76
C LEU A 87 -9.44 -3.54 6.06
N GLU A 88 -9.06 -4.14 7.19
CA GLU A 88 -7.66 -4.43 7.49
C GLU A 88 -7.05 -5.35 6.42
N LEU A 89 -7.73 -6.45 6.09
CA LEU A 89 -7.31 -7.39 5.05
C LEU A 89 -7.15 -6.70 3.69
N LEU A 90 -8.09 -5.84 3.30
CA LEU A 90 -8.04 -5.11 2.03
C LEU A 90 -6.92 -4.07 2.00
N LEU A 91 -6.74 -3.29 3.07
CA LEU A 91 -5.67 -2.31 3.17
C LEU A 91 -4.31 -2.99 3.12
N GLU A 92 -4.14 -4.12 3.82
CA GLU A 92 -2.92 -4.91 3.76
C GLU A 92 -2.70 -5.48 2.35
N HIS A 93 -3.74 -6.03 1.72
CA HIS A 93 -3.66 -6.52 0.35
C HIS A 93 -3.14 -5.43 -0.62
N VAL A 94 -3.73 -4.23 -0.58
CA VAL A 94 -3.34 -3.10 -1.42
C VAL A 94 -1.90 -2.68 -1.13
N THR A 95 -1.52 -2.52 0.14
CA THR A 95 -0.17 -2.11 0.54
C THR A 95 0.90 -3.05 -0.03
N SER A 96 0.81 -4.35 0.22
CA SER A 96 1.88 -5.23 -0.26
C SER A 96 1.80 -5.53 -1.76
N SER A 97 0.62 -5.51 -2.39
CA SER A 97 0.53 -5.63 -3.85
C SER A 97 1.22 -4.45 -4.54
N LEU A 98 1.00 -3.24 -4.04
CA LEU A 98 1.69 -2.05 -4.53
C LEU A 98 3.20 -2.20 -4.35
N ALA A 99 3.66 -2.63 -3.17
CA ALA A 99 5.08 -2.89 -2.92
C ALA A 99 5.70 -3.89 -3.91
N MET A 100 5.00 -4.99 -4.23
CA MET A 100 5.47 -5.98 -5.21
C MET A 100 5.63 -5.39 -6.60
N VAL A 101 4.63 -4.63 -7.07
CA VAL A 101 4.65 -3.98 -8.40
C VAL A 101 5.85 -3.04 -8.53
N ILE A 102 6.15 -2.30 -7.47
CA ILE A 102 7.26 -1.33 -7.47
C ILE A 102 8.60 -2.03 -7.42
N SER A 103 8.77 -3.01 -6.53
CA SER A 103 10.09 -3.62 -6.29
C SER A 103 10.47 -4.69 -7.30
N HIS A 104 9.53 -5.17 -8.11
CA HIS A 104 9.75 -6.20 -9.13
C HIS A 104 9.32 -5.71 -10.52
N ALA A 105 9.55 -4.42 -10.82
CA ALA A 105 9.29 -3.86 -12.13
C ALA A 105 9.96 -4.73 -13.22
N PRO A 106 9.19 -5.32 -14.16
CA PRO A 106 9.73 -6.33 -15.06
C PRO A 106 10.53 -5.70 -16.20
N HIS A 107 11.69 -6.26 -16.51
CA HIS A 107 12.50 -5.89 -17.68
C HIS A 107 12.50 -6.97 -18.77
N THR A 108 12.11 -8.18 -18.40
CA THR A 108 11.99 -9.33 -19.31
C THR A 108 10.64 -10.02 -19.13
N ALA A 109 10.25 -10.85 -20.10
CA ALA A 109 9.05 -11.69 -20.00
C ALA A 109 9.12 -12.65 -18.80
N ALA A 110 10.32 -13.14 -18.44
CA ALA A 110 10.52 -13.99 -17.28
C ALA A 110 10.28 -13.23 -15.97
N ASP A 111 10.67 -11.94 -15.90
CA ASP A 111 10.39 -11.10 -14.72
C ASP A 111 8.89 -10.82 -14.61
N ALA A 112 8.23 -10.54 -15.74
CA ALA A 112 6.79 -10.32 -15.79
C ALA A 112 6.02 -11.56 -15.30
N ALA A 113 6.41 -12.75 -15.74
CA ALA A 113 5.80 -14.01 -15.29
C ALA A 113 5.98 -14.24 -13.78
N ARG A 114 7.14 -13.88 -13.20
CA ARG A 114 7.36 -13.98 -11.75
C ARG A 114 6.52 -12.98 -10.97
N LEU A 115 6.44 -11.74 -11.43
CA LEU A 115 5.58 -10.73 -10.81
C LEU A 115 4.11 -11.15 -10.89
N GLU A 116 3.67 -11.68 -12.03
CA GLU A 116 2.32 -12.21 -12.22
C GLU A 116 2.02 -13.32 -11.21
N ASP A 117 2.88 -14.34 -11.08
CA ASP A 117 2.72 -15.42 -10.10
C ASP A 117 2.58 -14.88 -8.66
N MET A 118 3.44 -13.94 -8.27
CA MET A 118 3.40 -13.32 -6.94
C MET A 118 2.09 -12.59 -6.68
N LEU A 119 1.63 -11.77 -7.64
CA LEU A 119 0.39 -11.00 -7.52
C LEU A 119 -0.84 -11.91 -7.53
N VAL A 120 -0.88 -12.90 -8.42
CA VAL A 120 -1.96 -13.89 -8.52
C VAL A 120 -2.06 -14.68 -7.21
N ARG A 121 -0.93 -15.20 -6.70
CA ARG A 121 -0.90 -15.90 -5.42
C ARG A 121 -1.44 -15.05 -4.28
N ARG A 122 -1.10 -13.76 -4.26
CA ARG A 122 -1.62 -12.82 -3.25
C ARG A 122 -3.12 -12.53 -3.43
N ALA A 123 -3.59 -12.38 -4.66
CA ALA A 123 -5.00 -12.16 -4.96
C ALA A 123 -5.85 -13.36 -4.52
N PHE A 124 -5.38 -14.59 -4.76
CA PHE A 124 -6.05 -15.79 -4.26
C PHE A 124 -5.99 -15.93 -2.74
N ALA A 125 -4.90 -15.50 -2.09
CA ALA A 125 -4.85 -15.43 -0.62
C ALA A 125 -5.87 -14.43 -0.05
N LEU A 126 -6.05 -13.27 -0.70
CA LEU A 126 -7.12 -12.32 -0.37
C LEU A 126 -8.50 -12.96 -0.57
N ALA A 127 -8.75 -13.61 -1.70
CA ALA A 127 -10.02 -14.26 -1.98
C ALA A 127 -10.36 -15.31 -0.90
N ALA A 128 -9.38 -16.14 -0.51
CA ALA A 128 -9.53 -17.08 0.59
C ALA A 128 -9.82 -16.37 1.93
N GLY A 129 -9.14 -15.24 2.21
CA GLY A 129 -9.39 -14.42 3.40
C GLY A 129 -10.82 -13.86 3.43
N LEU A 130 -11.30 -13.32 2.32
CA LEU A 130 -12.68 -12.83 2.17
C LEU A 130 -13.70 -13.96 2.33
N LEU A 131 -13.45 -15.14 1.74
CA LEU A 131 -14.34 -16.30 1.91
C LEU A 131 -14.41 -16.79 3.36
N ARG A 132 -13.31 -16.71 4.13
CA ARG A 132 -13.36 -17.00 5.58
C ARG A 132 -14.28 -16.03 6.33
N GLN A 133 -14.31 -14.76 5.94
CA GLN A 133 -15.23 -13.77 6.51
C GLN A 133 -16.70 -14.04 6.15
N ALA A 134 -16.96 -14.88 5.13
CA ALA A 134 -18.31 -15.34 4.81
C ALA A 134 -18.71 -16.65 5.51
N ALA A 135 -17.80 -17.32 6.22
CA ALA A 135 -18.07 -18.63 6.83
C ALA A 135 -19.07 -18.55 8.00
N THR A 136 -19.12 -17.41 8.71
CA THR A 136 -20.06 -17.11 9.79
C THR A 136 -21.20 -16.22 9.29
N THR A 137 -22.37 -16.22 9.97
CA THR A 137 -23.57 -15.43 9.59
C THR A 137 -23.34 -13.92 9.48
N ASP A 138 -22.32 -13.42 10.16
CA ASP A 138 -21.88 -12.02 10.13
C ASP A 138 -20.37 -11.98 9.89
N ALA A 139 -19.94 -11.14 8.93
CA ALA A 139 -18.52 -10.84 8.74
C ALA A 139 -18.06 -9.77 9.74
N GLU A 140 -16.80 -9.84 10.17
CA GLU A 140 -16.16 -8.78 10.95
C GLU A 140 -15.82 -7.59 10.05
N ALA A 141 -16.86 -6.82 9.73
CA ALA A 141 -16.84 -5.67 8.84
C ALA A 141 -17.84 -4.63 9.34
N TYR A 142 -17.80 -3.39 8.84
CA TYR A 142 -18.84 -2.39 9.16
C TYR A 142 -20.25 -2.76 8.70
N ASP A 143 -20.36 -3.44 7.56
CA ASP A 143 -21.60 -4.07 7.08
C ASP A 143 -21.41 -5.59 7.14
N PRO A 144 -22.05 -6.31 8.08
CA PRO A 144 -21.88 -7.76 8.25
C PRO A 144 -22.22 -8.58 7.00
N GLY A 145 -23.06 -8.03 6.11
CA GLY A 145 -23.48 -8.68 4.88
C GLY A 145 -22.59 -8.37 3.66
N VAL A 146 -21.60 -7.48 3.79
CA VAL A 146 -20.85 -6.95 2.63
C VAL A 146 -20.18 -8.05 1.81
N VAL A 147 -19.53 -9.00 2.47
CA VAL A 147 -18.82 -10.09 1.78
C VAL A 147 -19.82 -11.01 1.09
N ARG A 148 -20.87 -11.44 1.80
CA ARG A 148 -21.94 -12.29 1.28
C ARG A 148 -22.63 -11.69 0.05
N ARG A 149 -22.86 -10.38 0.06
CA ARG A 149 -23.46 -9.65 -1.06
C ARG A 149 -22.65 -9.79 -2.35
N HIS A 150 -21.32 -9.84 -2.25
CA HIS A 150 -20.42 -9.84 -3.40
C HIS A 150 -19.83 -11.21 -3.74
N MET A 151 -19.91 -12.20 -2.85
CA MET A 151 -19.28 -13.51 -3.08
C MET A 151 -20.01 -14.40 -4.09
N ALA A 152 -21.31 -14.18 -4.34
CA ALA A 152 -22.16 -15.10 -5.10
C ALA A 152 -21.56 -15.48 -6.47
N ALA A 153 -21.15 -14.47 -7.25
CA ALA A 153 -20.55 -14.70 -8.56
C ALA A 153 -19.20 -15.44 -8.49
N ALA A 154 -18.37 -15.16 -7.47
CA ALA A 154 -17.09 -15.83 -7.29
C ALA A 154 -17.27 -17.32 -6.93
N VAL A 155 -18.26 -17.63 -6.09
CA VAL A 155 -18.61 -19.00 -5.71
C VAL A 155 -19.15 -19.78 -6.91
N GLU A 156 -20.07 -19.18 -7.68
CA GLU A 156 -20.63 -19.80 -8.89
C GLU A 156 -19.52 -20.18 -9.88
N LEU A 157 -18.59 -19.25 -10.16
CA LEU A 157 -17.43 -19.51 -11.01
C LEU A 157 -16.57 -20.65 -10.46
N ALA A 158 -16.24 -20.62 -9.17
CA ALA A 158 -15.44 -21.67 -8.53
C ALA A 158 -16.11 -23.05 -8.61
N SER A 159 -17.41 -23.14 -8.34
CA SER A 159 -18.19 -24.38 -8.45
C SER A 159 -18.25 -24.89 -9.90
N SER A 160 -18.42 -24.00 -10.89
CA SER A 160 -18.47 -24.39 -12.30
C SER A 160 -17.14 -24.93 -12.82
N ILE A 161 -16.01 -24.39 -12.35
CA ILE A 161 -14.67 -24.87 -12.71
C ILE A 161 -14.43 -26.24 -12.09
N HIS A 162 -14.82 -26.44 -10.83
CA HIS A 162 -14.68 -27.73 -10.16
C HIS A 162 -15.46 -28.84 -10.89
N GLN A 163 -16.70 -28.56 -11.30
CA GLN A 163 -17.53 -29.51 -12.06
C GLN A 163 -16.99 -29.85 -13.47
N LYS A 164 -16.19 -28.97 -14.08
CA LYS A 164 -15.54 -29.23 -15.38
C LYS A 164 -14.19 -29.94 -15.26
N GLY A 165 -13.63 -29.97 -14.06
CA GLY A 165 -12.36 -30.62 -13.76
C GLY A 165 -12.52 -32.08 -13.34
N GLU A 166 -13.74 -32.53 -13.04
CA GLU A 166 -14.15 -33.95 -12.91
C GLU A 166 -14.62 -34.51 -14.26
#